data_AF-A0A832WVD8-F1
#
_entry.id   AF-A0A832WVD8-F1
#
_cell.length_a   1.000
_cell.length_b   1.000
_cell.length_c   1.000
_cell.angle_alpha   90.00
_cell.angle_beta   90.00
_cell.angle_gamma   90.00
#
_symmetry.space_group_name_H-M   'P 1'
#
loop_
_entity.id
_entity.type
_entity.pdbx_description
1 polymer ?
#
loop_
_entity_poly.entity_id
_entity_poly.type
_entity_poly.pdbx_seq_one_letter_code
_entity_poly.pdbx_strand_id
1 'polypeptide(L)'
;MSMVKMSPDVFSCSDDQGNLDIEIDIPGVKKENIELKMVEDGFFIRAKREETGVEYAGTYAFCCGVVPEKAVAKYLNGKLYVTVPYREAVETVDVKIQ
;
A
#
# COMPACT_ATOMS: atom_id res chain seq x y z
N MET A 1 -7.52 -4.16 26.42
CA MET A 1 -6.71 -5.30 25.94
C MET A 1 -5.59 -4.76 25.07
N SER A 2 -4.35 -5.22 25.25
CA SER A 2 -3.23 -4.86 24.38
C SER A 2 -3.39 -5.56 23.03
N MET A 3 -3.26 -4.82 21.92
CA MET A 3 -3.30 -5.41 20.57
C MET A 3 -1.98 -6.09 20.23
N VAL A 4 -2.04 -7.22 19.54
CA VAL A 4 -0.87 -7.86 18.93
C VAL A 4 -0.57 -7.15 17.61
N LYS A 5 0.66 -6.64 17.46
CA LYS A 5 1.10 -5.96 16.24
C LYS A 5 1.65 -6.96 15.23
N MET A 6 1.22 -6.84 13.98
CA MET A 6 1.69 -7.65 12.86
C MET A 6 2.03 -6.76 11.68
N SER A 7 3.05 -7.10 10.91
CA SER A 7 3.28 -6.49 9.60
C SER A 7 2.26 -7.07 8.61
N PRO A 8 1.52 -6.24 7.86
CA PRO A 8 0.70 -6.75 6.76
C PRO A 8 1.60 -7.27 5.63
N ASP A 9 1.06 -8.17 4.80
CA ASP A 9 1.71 -8.54 3.53
C ASP A 9 1.49 -7.41 2.52
N VAL A 10 2.57 -6.98 1.88
CA VAL A 10 2.57 -5.85 0.94
C VAL A 10 3.21 -6.27 -0.36
N PHE A 11 2.44 -6.18 -1.43
CA PHE A 11 2.92 -6.30 -2.79
C PHE A 11 2.95 -4.91 -3.43
N SER A 12 4.00 -4.61 -4.18
CA SER A 12 4.11 -3.35 -4.91
C SER A 12 4.74 -3.59 -6.28
N CYS A 13 4.12 -3.09 -7.34
CA CYS A 13 4.61 -3.22 -8.71
C CYS A 13 4.36 -1.92 -9.48
N SER A 14 5.33 -1.52 -10.29
CA SER A 14 5.13 -0.45 -11.27
C SER A 14 4.28 -0.97 -12.43
N ASP A 15 3.37 -0.15 -12.93
CA ASP A 15 2.63 -0.40 -14.17
C ASP A 15 3.31 0.27 -15.39
N ASP A 16 2.80 -0.02 -16.58
CA ASP A 16 3.31 0.57 -17.83
C ASP A 16 2.85 2.02 -18.05
N GLN A 17 1.98 2.56 -17.17
CA GLN A 17 1.42 3.91 -17.26
C GLN A 17 2.15 4.92 -16.36
N GLY A 18 3.21 4.49 -15.66
CA GLY A 18 3.97 5.33 -14.75
C GLY A 18 3.32 5.47 -13.38
N ASN A 19 2.55 4.47 -12.94
CA ASN A 19 2.02 4.36 -11.59
C ASN A 19 2.73 3.25 -10.81
N LEU A 20 2.67 3.38 -9.50
CA LEU A 20 2.95 2.33 -8.53
C LEU A 20 1.61 1.77 -8.02
N ASP A 21 1.38 0.49 -8.30
CA ASP A 21 0.29 -0.28 -7.71
C ASP A 21 0.77 -0.97 -6.44
N ILE A 22 -0.01 -0.83 -5.36
CA ILE A 22 0.27 -1.39 -4.05
C ILE A 22 -0.94 -2.20 -3.60
N GLU A 23 -0.71 -3.45 -3.22
CA GLU A 23 -1.70 -4.30 -2.58
C GLU A 23 -1.30 -4.59 -1.14
N ILE A 24 -2.23 -4.45 -0.21
CA ILE A 24 -1.98 -4.68 1.22
C ILE A 24 -3.04 -5.62 1.79
N ASP A 25 -2.59 -6.76 2.31
CA ASP A 25 -3.47 -7.76 2.93
C ASP A 25 -3.70 -7.47 4.41
N ILE A 26 -4.96 -7.20 4.76
CA ILE A 26 -5.45 -6.88 6.11
C ILE A 26 -6.80 -7.57 6.39
N PRO A 27 -6.84 -8.92 6.34
CA PRO A 27 -8.09 -9.67 6.38
C PRO A 27 -8.86 -9.46 7.69
N GLY A 28 -10.17 -9.28 7.55
CA GLY A 28 -11.10 -9.11 8.66
C GLY A 28 -11.09 -7.71 9.30
N VAL A 29 -10.35 -6.74 8.73
CA VAL A 29 -10.42 -5.35 9.18
C VAL A 29 -11.63 -4.64 8.55
N LYS A 30 -12.36 -3.85 9.33
CA LYS A 30 -13.42 -2.98 8.80
C LYS A 30 -12.83 -1.74 8.16
N LYS A 31 -13.44 -1.24 7.08
CA LYS A 31 -12.92 -0.09 6.33
C LYS A 31 -12.69 1.14 7.23
N GLU A 32 -13.60 1.41 8.16
CA GLU A 32 -13.47 2.52 9.11
C GLU A 32 -12.26 2.42 10.05
N ASN A 33 -11.67 1.23 10.20
CA ASN A 33 -10.55 0.95 11.10
C ASN A 33 -9.20 0.96 10.38
N ILE A 34 -9.14 1.45 9.13
CA ILE A 34 -7.93 1.52 8.31
C ILE A 34 -7.47 2.97 8.23
N GLU A 35 -6.26 3.23 8.71
CA GLU A 35 -5.53 4.48 8.51
C GLU A 35 -4.38 4.21 7.53
N LEU A 36 -4.48 4.75 6.32
CA LEU A 36 -3.39 4.79 5.34
C LEU A 36 -2.96 6.24 5.15
N LYS A 37 -1.68 6.55 5.33
CA LYS A 37 -1.13 7.87 5.01
C LYS A 37 0.12 7.70 4.15
N MET A 38 0.26 8.59 3.18
CA MET A 38 1.31 8.55 2.19
C MET A 38 2.04 9.91 2.16
N VAL A 39 3.34 9.85 1.93
CA VAL A 39 4.23 10.96 1.61
C VAL A 39 4.94 10.64 0.29
N GLU A 40 5.69 11.59 -0.27
CA GLU A 40 6.34 11.40 -1.57
C GLU A 40 7.22 10.14 -1.62
N ASP A 41 7.91 9.82 -0.52
CA ASP A 41 8.91 8.75 -0.47
C ASP A 41 8.43 7.48 0.27
N GLY A 42 7.15 7.38 0.59
CA GLY A 42 6.63 6.19 1.27
C GLY A 42 5.23 6.33 1.85
N PHE A 43 4.83 5.34 2.63
CA PHE A 43 3.55 5.34 3.31
C PHE A 43 3.63 4.60 4.64
N PHE A 44 2.63 4.82 5.48
CA PHE A 44 2.38 3.96 6.62
C PHE A 44 0.92 3.55 6.69
N ILE A 45 0.69 2.38 7.25
CA ILE A 45 -0.63 1.83 7.47
C ILE A 45 -0.79 1.40 8.93
N ARG A 46 -1.99 1.64 9.48
CA ARG A 46 -2.47 1.06 10.73
C ARG A 46 -3.89 0.57 10.52
N ALA A 47 -4.13 -0.72 10.75
CA ALA A 47 -5.41 -1.34 10.49
C ALA A 47 -5.77 -2.26 11.67
N LYS A 48 -6.85 -1.90 12.39
CA LYS A 48 -7.22 -2.58 13.64
C LYS A 48 -8.36 -3.58 13.44
N ARG A 49 -8.07 -4.85 13.71
CA ARG A 49 -9.05 -5.93 13.79
C ARG A 49 -9.48 -6.14 15.24
N GLU A 50 -10.38 -5.27 15.69
CA GLU A 50 -10.84 -5.19 17.08
C GLU A 50 -11.37 -6.52 17.62
N GLU A 51 -12.10 -7.28 16.80
CA GLU A 51 -12.69 -8.58 17.17
C GLU A 51 -11.65 -9.62 17.63
N THR A 52 -10.42 -9.52 17.13
CA THR A 52 -9.33 -10.46 17.44
C THR A 52 -8.19 -9.83 18.24
N GLY A 53 -8.25 -8.52 18.47
CA GLY A 53 -7.15 -7.79 19.10
C GLY A 53 -5.87 -7.72 18.26
N VAL A 54 -5.96 -7.81 16.93
CA VAL A 54 -4.81 -7.70 16.02
C VAL A 54 -4.75 -6.28 15.44
N GLU A 55 -3.55 -5.70 15.41
CA GLU A 55 -3.25 -4.45 14.71
C GLU A 55 -2.23 -4.73 13.61
N TYR A 56 -2.63 -4.59 12.35
CA TYR A 56 -1.67 -4.57 11.25
C TYR A 56 -1.05 -3.19 11.18
N ALA A 57 0.28 -3.11 11.23
CA ALA A 57 0.99 -1.85 11.18
C ALA A 57 2.32 -2.00 10.43
N GLY A 58 2.66 -0.99 9.62
CA GLY A 58 3.91 -0.96 8.90
C GLY A 58 4.19 0.41 8.29
N THR A 59 5.47 0.69 8.06
CA THR A 59 5.96 1.86 7.31
C THR A 59 6.85 1.34 6.19
N TYR A 60 6.59 1.80 4.97
CA TYR A 60 7.24 1.32 3.75
C TYR A 60 7.77 2.51 2.97
N ALA A 61 9.00 2.39 2.48
CA ALA A 61 9.64 3.41 1.65
C ALA A 61 9.48 3.05 0.17
N PHE A 62 9.31 4.07 -0.66
CA PHE A 62 9.36 3.93 -2.11
C PHE A 62 10.80 4.10 -2.60
N CYS A 63 11.13 3.41 -3.70
CA CYS A 63 12.40 3.62 -4.40
C CYS A 63 12.42 4.97 -5.14
N CYS A 64 11.28 5.36 -5.69
CA CYS A 64 11.09 6.60 -6.46
C CYS A 64 9.95 7.41 -5.87
N GLY A 65 10.07 8.73 -5.92
CA GLY A 65 9.04 9.65 -5.41
C GLY A 65 7.73 9.55 -6.19
N VAL A 66 6.61 9.64 -5.47
CA VAL A 66 5.24 9.62 -6.03
C VAL A 66 4.52 10.96 -5.85
N VAL A 67 3.29 11.08 -6.36
CA VAL A 67 2.39 12.23 -6.10
C VAL A 67 1.23 11.78 -5.20
N PRO A 68 1.37 11.85 -3.85
CA PRO A 68 0.40 11.29 -2.91
C PRO A 68 -1.02 11.84 -3.07
N GLU A 69 -1.17 13.10 -3.47
CA GLU A 69 -2.46 13.77 -3.65
C GLU A 69 -3.29 13.17 -4.78
N LYS A 70 -2.67 12.44 -5.70
CA LYS A 70 -3.33 11.75 -6.82
C LYS A 70 -3.59 10.27 -6.54
N ALA A 71 -3.21 9.76 -5.36
CA ALA A 71 -3.41 8.37 -5.02
C ALA A 71 -4.91 8.03 -4.93
N VAL A 72 -5.27 6.87 -5.46
CA VAL A 72 -6.62 6.31 -5.35
C VAL A 72 -6.56 4.98 -4.61
N ALA A 73 -7.52 4.72 -3.72
CA ALA A 73 -7.55 3.49 -2.95
C ALA A 73 -8.94 2.82 -2.98
N LYS A 74 -8.95 1.50 -3.10
CA LYS A 74 -10.15 0.65 -3.04
C LYS A 74 -9.93 -0.47 -2.03
N TYR A 75 -10.92 -0.73 -1.19
CA TYR A 75 -10.88 -1.82 -0.22
C TYR A 75 -11.92 -2.88 -0.59
N LEU A 76 -11.48 -4.11 -0.79
CA LEU A 76 -12.34 -5.22 -1.18
C LEU A 76 -11.84 -6.52 -0.53
N ASN A 77 -12.75 -7.25 0.13
CA ASN A 77 -12.50 -8.60 0.65
C ASN A 77 -11.22 -8.77 1.49
N GLY A 78 -10.89 -7.79 2.34
CA GLY A 78 -9.71 -7.89 3.22
C GLY A 78 -8.42 -7.38 2.59
N LYS A 79 -8.46 -6.90 1.35
CA LYS A 79 -7.30 -6.36 0.61
C LYS A 79 -7.53 -4.90 0.24
N LEU A 80 -6.50 -4.08 0.46
CA LEU A 80 -6.46 -2.69 0.05
C LEU A 80 -5.63 -2.57 -1.23
N TYR A 81 -6.23 -2.00 -2.26
CA TYR A 81 -5.60 -1.70 -3.54
C TYR A 81 -5.36 -0.21 -3.62
N VAL A 82 -4.13 0.21 -3.85
CA VAL A 82 -3.73 1.61 -3.95
C VAL A 82 -2.97 1.79 -5.26
N THR A 83 -3.36 2.80 -6.05
CA THR A 83 -2.64 3.19 -7.25
C THR A 83 -2.21 4.64 -7.07
N VAL A 84 -0.92 4.93 -7.28
CA VAL A 84 -0.36 6.28 -7.16
C VAL A 84 0.62 6.56 -8.30
N PRO A 85 0.53 7.71 -8.99
CA PRO A 85 1.46 8.04 -10.07
C PRO A 85 2.84 8.42 -9.51
N TYR A 86 3.90 8.06 -10.24
CA TYR A 86 5.24 8.57 -9.99
C TYR A 86 5.31 10.09 -10.22
N ARG A 87 6.21 10.76 -9.49
CA ARG A 87 6.47 12.19 -9.66
C ARG A 87 7.13 12.49 -11.01
N GLU A 88 8.05 11.62 -11.42
CA GLU A 88 8.80 11.73 -12.67
C GLU A 88 8.46 10.53 -13.56
N ALA A 89 8.40 10.76 -14.87
CA ALA A 89 8.20 9.68 -15.83
C ALA A 89 9.45 8.77 -15.83
N VAL A 90 9.23 7.47 -15.67
CA VAL A 90 10.29 6.46 -15.72
C VAL A 90 10.30 5.86 -17.13
N GLU A 91 11.40 6.00 -17.86
CA GLU A 91 11.57 5.28 -19.11
C GLU A 91 11.91 3.82 -18.81
N THR A 92 11.14 2.90 -19.38
CA THR A 92 11.37 1.45 -19.28
C THR A 92 11.86 0.91 -20.62
N VAL A 93 12.61 -0.19 -20.56
CA VAL A 93 13.07 -0.92 -21.74
C VAL A 93 12.72 -2.39 -21.60
N ASP A 94 12.23 -3.00 -22.68
CA ASP A 94 11.95 -4.43 -22.70
C ASP A 94 13.25 -5.23 -22.70
N VAL A 95 13.42 -6.09 -21.70
CA VAL A 95 14.54 -7.02 -21.62
C VAL A 95 14.07 -8.42 -22.04
N LYS A 96 14.67 -8.97 -23.11
CA LYS A 96 14.36 -10.32 -23.57
C LYS A 96 14.92 -11.38 -22.62
N ILE A 97 14.07 -12.31 -22.20
CA ILE A 97 14.47 -13.49 -21.42
C ILE A 97 14.98 -14.58 -22.38
N GLN A 98 16.13 -15.20 -22.07
CA GLN A 98 16.74 -16.28 -22.86
C GLN A 98 16.36 -17.66 -22.32
#